data_AF-A0A3B8SQX3-F1
#
_entry.id   AF-A0A3B8SQX3-F1
#
_cell.length_a   1.000
_cell.length_b   1.000
_cell.length_c   1.000
_cell.angle_alpha   90.00
_cell.angle_beta   90.00
_cell.angle_gamma   90.00
#
_symmetry.space_group_name_H-M   'P 1'
#
loop_
_entity.id
_entity.type
_entity.pdbx_description
1 polymer ?
#
loop_
_entity_poly.entity_id
_entity_poly.type
_entity_poly.pdbx_seq_one_letter_code
_entity_poly.pdbx_strand_id
1 'polypeptide(L)'
;MKRLQELGQQINTVPTGFVMQKQVEKTYDDRRKMAAGALPCNWGFAETLAYATLLDQNVGVRFTGQDVGRGTFSHRQATLHDQKTGESYTPLQHIADEQPRFELYDSFLSEEAVLAFEYGYATTEP
;
A
#
# COMPACT_ATOMS: atom_id res chain seq x y z
N MET A 1 12.45 6.59 15.52
CA MET A 1 12.97 6.64 14.14
C MET A 1 13.37 5.28 13.58
N LYS A 2 14.09 4.41 14.33
CA LYS A 2 14.51 3.10 13.83
C LYS A 2 13.35 2.23 13.30
N ARG A 3 12.24 2.11 14.05
CA ARG A 3 11.06 1.34 13.63
C ARG A 3 10.44 1.85 12.32
N LEU A 4 10.36 3.17 12.15
CA LEU A 4 9.82 3.79 10.94
C LEU A 4 10.67 3.45 9.70
N GLN A 5 11.99 3.39 9.85
CA GLN A 5 12.90 2.99 8.77
C GLN A 5 12.77 1.50 8.45
N GLU A 6 12.61 0.65 9.46
CA GLU A 6 12.35 -0.79 9.28
C GLU A 6 11.06 -1.03 8.49
N LEU A 7 9.96 -0.37 8.89
CA LEU A 7 8.68 -0.42 8.15
C LEU A 7 8.85 0.07 6.70
N GLY A 8 9.56 1.20 6.53
CA GLY A 8 9.88 1.74 5.20
C GLY A 8 10.67 0.77 4.32
N GLN A 9 11.55 -0.06 4.90
CA GLN A 9 12.26 -1.10 4.15
C GLN A 9 11.35 -2.30 3.85
N GLN A 10 10.57 -2.76 4.83
CA GLN A 10 9.66 -3.90 4.67
C GLN A 10 8.63 -3.67 3.56
N ILE A 11 7.93 -2.53 3.56
CA ILE A 11 6.88 -2.22 2.58
C ILE A 11 7.40 -1.97 1.17
N ASN A 12 8.72 -1.84 0.99
CA ASN A 12 9.37 -1.67 -0.32
C ASN A 12 10.21 -2.91 -0.72
N THR A 13 9.99 -4.03 -0.04
CA THR A 13 10.57 -5.34 -0.36
C THR A 13 9.49 -6.22 -0.98
N VAL A 14 9.86 -6.92 -2.06
CA VAL A 14 8.97 -7.85 -2.77
C VAL A 14 9.53 -9.27 -2.72
N PRO A 15 8.70 -10.31 -2.89
CA PRO A 15 9.17 -11.69 -2.89
C PRO A 15 10.25 -11.94 -3.94
N THR A 16 11.12 -12.92 -3.66
CA THR A 16 12.18 -13.30 -4.61
C THR A 16 11.55 -13.82 -5.89
N GLY A 17 11.98 -13.28 -7.04
CA GLY A 17 11.47 -13.66 -8.35
C GLY A 17 10.26 -12.85 -8.84
N PHE A 18 9.71 -11.95 -8.01
CA PHE A 18 8.61 -11.07 -8.41
C PHE A 18 9.05 -10.07 -9.48
N VAL A 19 8.37 -10.07 -10.63
CA VAL A 19 8.74 -9.22 -11.77
C VAL A 19 7.84 -8.00 -11.86
N MET A 20 8.32 -6.87 -11.35
CA MET A 20 7.65 -5.59 -11.48
C MET A 20 7.72 -5.02 -12.90
N GLN A 21 6.76 -4.17 -13.25
CA GLN A 21 6.85 -3.31 -14.41
C GLN A 21 7.94 -2.23 -14.19
N LYS A 22 8.68 -1.86 -15.25
CA LYS A 22 9.89 -1.01 -15.16
C LYS A 22 9.70 0.35 -14.45
N GLN A 23 8.58 1.03 -14.66
CA GLN A 23 8.27 2.31 -14.01
C GLN A 23 7.88 2.13 -12.54
N VAL A 24 7.21 1.02 -12.20
CA VAL A 24 6.91 0.66 -10.82
C VAL A 24 8.18 0.32 -10.05
N GLU A 25 9.09 -0.45 -10.67
CA GLU A 25 10.40 -0.78 -10.10
C GLU A 25 11.21 0.48 -9.78
N LYS A 26 11.27 1.45 -10.72
CA LYS A 26 11.91 2.75 -10.49
C LYS A 26 11.29 3.49 -9.31
N THR A 27 9.97 3.44 -9.17
CA THR A 27 9.26 4.08 -8.04
C THR A 27 9.65 3.41 -6.71
N TYR A 28 9.75 2.08 -6.67
CA TYR A 28 10.17 1.34 -5.48
C TYR A 28 11.66 1.56 -5.16
N ASP A 29 12.54 1.70 -6.16
CA ASP A 29 13.94 2.09 -5.94
C ASP A 29 14.05 3.45 -5.27
N ASP A 30 13.28 4.43 -5.73
CA ASP A 30 13.28 5.76 -5.13
C ASP A 30 12.70 5.72 -3.71
N ARG A 31 11.65 4.91 -3.45
CA ARG A 31 11.14 4.68 -2.09
C ARG A 31 12.15 4.02 -1.17
N ARG A 32 12.95 3.05 -1.67
CA ARG A 32 14.06 2.45 -0.91
C ARG A 32 15.11 3.51 -0.50
N LYS A 33 15.45 4.43 -1.42
CA LYS A 33 16.34 5.56 -1.10
C LYS A 33 15.71 6.53 -0.11
N MET A 34 14.40 6.79 -0.19
CA MET A 34 13.67 7.61 0.78
C MET A 34 13.68 6.96 2.18
N ALA A 35 13.41 5.65 2.27
CA ALA A 35 13.48 4.90 3.52
C ALA A 35 14.88 4.92 4.15
N ALA A 36 15.93 4.93 3.33
CA ALA A 36 17.32 5.07 3.77
C ALA A 36 17.74 6.52 4.11
N GLY A 37 16.87 7.52 3.89
CA GLY A 37 17.16 8.93 4.11
C GLY A 37 18.05 9.58 3.04
N ALA A 38 18.30 8.90 1.92
CA ALA A 38 19.08 9.43 0.80
C ALA A 38 18.27 10.36 -0.12
N LEU A 39 16.94 10.28 -0.08
CA LEU A 39 16.01 11.16 -0.78
C LEU A 39 14.92 11.68 0.18
N PRO A 40 14.40 12.90 -0.03
CA PRO A 40 13.24 13.39 0.71
C PRO A 40 11.99 12.58 0.38
N CYS A 41 11.11 12.38 1.37
CA CYS A 41 9.85 11.66 1.18
C CYS A 41 8.92 12.40 0.22
N ASN A 42 8.34 11.67 -0.73
CA ASN A 42 7.22 12.15 -1.53
C ASN A 42 5.87 11.71 -0.91
N TRP A 43 4.77 12.18 -1.49
CA TRP A 43 3.42 11.90 -0.99
C TRP A 43 3.09 10.41 -0.93
N GLY A 44 3.29 9.69 -2.04
CA GLY A 44 2.95 8.25 -2.10
C GLY A 44 3.75 7.41 -1.11
N PHE A 45 5.03 7.73 -0.90
CA PHE A 45 5.82 7.06 0.13
C PHE A 45 5.33 7.39 1.54
N ALA A 46 5.10 8.66 1.85
CA ALA A 46 4.62 9.09 3.16
C ALA A 46 3.24 8.50 3.50
N GLU A 47 2.32 8.46 2.52
CA GLU A 47 1.00 7.83 2.65
C GLU A 47 1.12 6.33 2.95
N THR A 48 1.92 5.60 2.15
CA THR A 48 2.12 4.15 2.36
C THR A 48 2.77 3.87 3.72
N LEU A 49 3.71 4.72 4.13
CA LEU A 49 4.37 4.61 5.43
C LEU A 49 3.40 4.89 6.59
N ALA A 50 2.47 5.82 6.43
CA ALA A 50 1.42 6.06 7.42
C ALA A 50 0.53 4.82 7.61
N TYR A 51 0.12 4.17 6.53
CA TYR A 51 -0.62 2.90 6.61
C TYR A 51 0.20 1.82 7.33
N ALA A 52 1.48 1.68 6.98
CA ALA A 52 2.37 0.73 7.64
C ALA A 52 2.46 0.97 9.15
N THR A 53 2.51 2.23 9.59
CA THR A 53 2.54 2.55 11.02
C THR A 53 1.23 2.27 11.76
N LEU A 54 0.08 2.41 11.10
CA LEU A 54 -1.21 2.03 11.69
C LEU A 54 -1.29 0.51 11.87
N LEU A 55 -0.89 -0.24 10.85
CA LEU A 55 -0.86 -1.70 10.89
C LEU A 55 0.13 -2.20 11.98
N ASP A 56 1.29 -1.56 12.11
CA ASP A 56 2.26 -1.84 13.18
C ASP A 56 1.70 -1.57 14.59
N GLN A 57 0.75 -0.64 14.70
CA GLN A 57 0.05 -0.31 15.95
C GLN A 57 -1.24 -1.13 16.15
N ASN A 58 -1.42 -2.19 15.37
CA ASN A 58 -2.59 -3.05 15.39
C ASN A 58 -3.91 -2.32 15.06
N VAL A 59 -3.84 -1.28 14.23
CA VAL A 59 -5.00 -0.58 13.68
C VAL A 59 -5.19 -1.00 12.22
N GLY A 60 -6.34 -1.60 11.92
CA GLY A 60 -6.70 -2.00 10.56
C GLY A 60 -6.88 -0.81 9.64
N VAL A 61 -6.58 -1.00 8.35
CA VAL A 61 -6.76 0.04 7.33
C VAL A 61 -7.56 -0.54 6.19
N ARG A 62 -8.68 0.10 5.89
CA ARG A 62 -9.54 -0.21 4.76
C ARG A 62 -9.75 1.04 3.92
N PHE A 63 -9.64 0.91 2.61
CA PHE A 63 -10.18 1.90 1.70
C PHE A 63 -10.55 1.30 0.34
N THR A 64 -11.62 1.85 -0.22
CA THR A 64 -12.21 1.42 -1.49
C THR A 64 -12.38 2.64 -2.40
N GLY A 65 -12.12 2.47 -3.69
CA GLY A 65 -12.36 3.51 -4.69
C GLY A 65 -11.85 3.08 -6.06
N GLN A 66 -12.12 3.89 -7.09
CA GLN A 66 -11.71 3.55 -8.44
C GLN A 66 -10.18 3.63 -8.59
N ASP A 67 -9.56 2.56 -9.08
CA ASP A 67 -8.12 2.44 -9.31
C ASP A 67 -7.24 2.80 -8.09
N VAL A 68 -7.71 2.58 -6.86
CA VAL A 68 -6.96 2.94 -5.65
C VAL A 68 -5.71 2.08 -5.43
N GLY A 69 -5.63 0.86 -5.96
CA GLY A 69 -4.48 -0.02 -5.81
C GLY A 69 -3.22 0.55 -6.43
N ARG A 70 -3.34 1.01 -7.67
CA ARG A 70 -2.30 1.77 -8.37
C ARG A 70 -2.27 3.25 -7.93
N GLY A 71 -3.45 3.78 -7.62
CA GLY A 71 -3.75 5.21 -7.56
C GLY A 71 -4.03 5.77 -8.94
N THR A 72 -5.03 6.66 -9.04
CA THR A 72 -5.42 7.34 -10.30
C THR A 72 -4.23 8.02 -10.98
N PHE A 73 -3.34 8.64 -10.21
CA PHE A 73 -2.11 9.28 -10.70
C PHE A 73 -0.87 8.38 -10.65
N SER A 74 -1.06 7.06 -10.54
CA SER A 74 0.01 6.06 -10.47
C SER A 74 1.04 6.28 -9.34
N HIS A 75 0.68 7.03 -8.31
CA HIS A 75 1.57 7.45 -7.24
C HIS A 75 1.64 6.45 -6.07
N ARG A 76 0.64 5.57 -5.92
CA ARG A 76 0.49 4.70 -4.75
C ARG A 76 1.14 3.34 -4.93
N GLN A 77 0.83 2.63 -6.01
CA GLN A 77 1.41 1.30 -6.29
C GLN A 77 1.39 0.38 -5.05
N ALA A 78 0.27 0.38 -4.31
CA ALA A 78 0.10 -0.40 -3.09
C ALA A 78 -0.08 -1.88 -3.40
N THR A 79 -0.75 -2.19 -4.51
CA THR A 79 -0.84 -3.54 -5.07
C THR A 79 0.02 -3.61 -6.32
N LEU A 80 0.94 -4.57 -6.31
CA LEU A 80 1.87 -4.87 -7.39
C LEU A 80 1.33 -6.03 -8.21
N HIS A 81 1.60 -6.03 -9.50
CA HIS A 81 1.24 -7.13 -10.41
C HIS A 81 2.50 -7.70 -11.06
N ASP A 82 2.70 -9.01 -10.92
CA ASP A 82 3.81 -9.70 -11.54
C ASP A 82 3.60 -9.76 -13.07
N GLN A 83 4.59 -9.27 -13.83
CA GLN A 83 4.52 -9.21 -15.29
C GLN A 83 4.57 -10.58 -15.98
N LYS A 84 5.04 -11.63 -15.30
CA LYS A 84 5.13 -12.99 -15.81
C LYS A 84 3.89 -13.82 -15.44
N THR A 85 3.47 -13.77 -14.17
CA THR A 85 2.39 -14.64 -13.67
C THR A 85 1.02 -13.95 -13.65
N GLY A 86 0.98 -12.61 -13.62
CA GLY A 86 -0.24 -11.83 -13.42
C GLY A 86 -0.73 -11.82 -11.97
N GLU A 87 -0.05 -12.50 -11.07
CA GLU A 87 -0.38 -12.54 -9.65
C GLU A 87 -0.16 -11.18 -9.00
N SER A 88 -1.01 -10.84 -8.04
CA SER A 88 -0.94 -9.59 -7.31
C SER A 88 -0.26 -9.78 -5.95
N TYR A 89 0.55 -8.82 -5.55
CA TYR A 89 1.20 -8.77 -4.25
C TYR A 89 1.03 -7.40 -3.61
N THR A 90 0.55 -7.34 -2.37
CA THR A 90 0.34 -6.10 -1.63
C THR A 90 1.27 -6.08 -0.42
N PRO A 91 2.41 -5.37 -0.44
CA PRO A 91 3.40 -5.41 0.64
C PRO A 91 2.83 -5.06 2.03
N LEU A 92 1.82 -4.20 2.09
CA LEU A 92 1.15 -3.80 3.34
C LEU A 92 0.39 -4.96 4.02
N GLN A 93 0.15 -6.08 3.34
CA GLN A 93 -0.45 -7.29 3.92
C GLN A 93 0.59 -8.24 4.54
N HIS A 94 1.88 -7.89 4.49
CA HIS A 94 3.01 -8.78 4.86
C HIS A 94 4.05 -8.09 5.75
N ILE A 95 3.62 -7.19 6.64
CA ILE A 95 4.46 -6.49 7.63
C ILE A 95 4.78 -7.39 8.84
N ALA A 96 3.79 -8.14 9.32
CA ALA A 96 3.93 -9.06 10.45
C ALA A 96 2.92 -10.23 10.36
N ASP A 97 3.21 -11.36 10.99
CA ASP A 97 2.37 -12.57 10.93
C ASP A 97 0.98 -12.37 11.54
N GLU A 98 0.88 -11.62 12.63
CA GLU A 98 -0.38 -11.30 13.33
C GLU A 98 -0.77 -9.82 13.19
N GLN A 99 -0.62 -9.26 11.98
CA GLN A 99 -1.03 -7.88 11.71
C GLN A 99 -2.57 -7.73 11.56
N PRO A 100 -3.12 -6.53 11.81
CA PRO A 100 -4.53 -6.25 11.51
C PRO A 100 -4.75 -6.24 9.98
N ARG A 101 -6.02 -6.27 9.59
CA ARG A 101 -6.41 -6.30 8.18
C ARG A 101 -5.97 -5.04 7.45
N PHE A 102 -5.27 -5.23 6.33
CA PHE A 102 -5.09 -4.22 5.29
C PHE A 102 -5.94 -4.58 4.08
N GLU A 103 -6.97 -3.78 3.85
CA GLU A 103 -7.99 -4.01 2.84
C GLU A 103 -7.99 -2.86 1.82
N LEU A 104 -7.69 -3.20 0.57
CA LEU A 104 -7.69 -2.27 -0.54
C LEU A 104 -8.53 -2.88 -1.65
N TYR A 105 -9.52 -2.14 -2.12
CA TYR A 105 -10.40 -2.59 -3.20
C TYR A 105 -10.55 -1.53 -4.29
N ASP A 106 -10.25 -1.94 -5.53
CA ASP A 106 -10.66 -1.17 -6.70
C ASP A 106 -12.18 -1.32 -6.86
N SER A 107 -12.89 -0.21 -6.68
CA SER A 107 -14.35 -0.21 -6.70
C SER A 107 -14.90 -0.37 -8.11
N PHE A 108 -16.17 -0.76 -8.20
CA PHE A 108 -16.93 -0.55 -9.43
C PHE A 108 -17.01 0.95 -9.78
N LEU A 109 -17.41 1.24 -11.02
CA LEU A 109 -17.76 2.60 -11.47
C LEU A 109 -19.09 3.04 -10.86
N SER A 110 -19.08 3.24 -9.54
CA SER A 110 -20.19 3.73 -8.74
C SER A 110 -19.65 4.52 -7.57
N GLU A 111 -19.99 5.80 -7.49
CA GLU A 111 -19.53 6.69 -6.44
C GLU A 111 -20.49 6.67 -5.24
N GLU A 112 -21.79 6.81 -5.49
CA GLU A 112 -22.81 6.92 -4.44
C GLU A 112 -22.95 5.66 -3.59
N ALA A 113 -23.06 4.49 -4.24
CA ALA A 113 -23.24 3.23 -3.52
C ALA A 113 -21.98 2.81 -2.76
N VAL A 114 -20.79 3.04 -3.34
CA VAL A 114 -19.50 2.74 -2.69
C VAL A 114 -19.30 3.65 -1.49
N LEU A 115 -19.63 4.95 -1.60
CA LEU A 115 -19.54 5.87 -0.47
C LEU A 115 -20.50 5.47 0.66
N ALA A 116 -21.75 5.11 0.33
CA ALA A 116 -22.72 4.62 1.31
C ALA A 116 -22.24 3.33 2.01
N PHE A 117 -21.59 2.43 1.27
CA PHE A 117 -21.02 1.21 1.81
C PHE A 117 -19.89 1.51 2.81
N GLU A 118 -18.92 2.33 2.42
CA GLU A 118 -17.79 2.67 3.30
C GLU A 118 -18.23 3.50 4.52
N TYR A 119 -19.29 4.31 4.41
CA TYR A 119 -19.92 4.96 5.56
C TYR A 119 -20.51 3.94 6.56
N GLY A 120 -21.23 2.94 6.04
CA GLY A 120 -21.76 1.85 6.87
C GLY A 120 -20.65 1.06 7.55
N TYR A 121 -19.58 0.74 6.82
CA TYR A 121 -18.41 0.04 7.36
C TYR A 121 -17.78 0.82 8.52
N ALA A 122 -17.44 2.09 8.28
CA ALA A 122 -16.79 2.96 9.27
C ALA A 122 -17.63 3.21 10.54
N THR A 123 -18.96 3.06 10.46
CA THR A 123 -19.85 3.22 11.61
C THR A 123 -19.95 1.93 12.46
N THR A 124 -19.69 0.77 11.85
CA THR A 124 -19.94 -0.54 12.48
C THR A 124 -18.67 -1.19 13.02
N GLU A 125 -17.51 -0.86 12.46
CA GLU A 125 -16.21 -1.42 12.84
C GLU A 125 -15.26 -0.28 13.28
N PRO A 126 -15.14 -0.02 14.60
CA PRO A 126 -14.34 1.07 15.16
C PRO A 126 -12.83 0.79 15.19
#